data_AF-A0A482Y6J5-F1
#
_entry.id   AF-A0A482Y6J5-F1
#
_cell.length_a   1.000
_cell.length_b   1.000
_cell.length_c   1.000
_cell.angle_alpha   90.00
_cell.angle_beta   90.00
_cell.angle_gamma   90.00
#
_symmetry.space_group_name_H-M   'P 1'
#
loop_
_entity.id
_entity.type
_entity.pdbx_description
1 polymer ?
#
loop_
_entity_poly.entity_id
_entity_poly.type
_entity_poly.pdbx_seq_one_letter_code
_entity_poly.pdbx_strand_id
1 'polypeptide(L)'
;MPSSEEFDQALDTIAEYVHAIGDEISEENVGSLTVEVRGEEYELTGHTCVGEEDSVYMIAGHPDLEFFYVVYALSVTGNVANQLDESIVDGLLEGQEDLDDTVRKRRAAKMLLERLPRGDMDALKAYTFMFLSSGHNNTLLHSDENGVFEYYTVENQIFPYEDDFSIREVQDAVQSTVTGGRRGNHLLRRTLFIDKDEDDPSESEINLNFGW
;
A
#
# COMPACT_ATOMS: atom_id res chain seq x y z
N MET A 1 -0.56 -28.15 -6.42
CA MET A 1 -1.48 -27.43 -7.33
C MET A 1 -2.92 -27.78 -6.97
N PRO A 2 -3.67 -26.83 -6.40
CA PRO A 2 -5.07 -27.01 -6.04
C PRO A 2 -5.96 -27.09 -7.27
N SER A 3 -7.08 -27.78 -7.15
CA SER A 3 -8.21 -27.69 -8.06
C SER A 3 -8.97 -26.37 -7.86
N SER A 4 -9.80 -25.98 -8.85
CA SER A 4 -10.67 -24.80 -8.71
C SER A 4 -11.58 -24.90 -7.49
N GLU A 5 -12.08 -26.10 -7.17
CA GLU A 5 -12.94 -26.32 -6.01
C GLU A 5 -12.17 -26.16 -4.70
N GLU A 6 -10.91 -26.63 -4.62
CA GLU A 6 -10.03 -26.40 -3.47
C GLU A 6 -9.66 -24.91 -3.31
N PHE A 7 -9.50 -24.18 -4.42
CA PHE A 7 -9.26 -22.74 -4.39
C PHE A 7 -10.46 -21.96 -3.83
N ASP A 8 -11.67 -22.26 -4.30
CA ASP A 8 -12.89 -21.61 -3.82
C ASP A 8 -13.14 -21.93 -2.33
N GLN A 9 -12.92 -23.19 -1.91
CA GLN A 9 -13.01 -23.58 -0.50
C GLN A 9 -11.97 -22.88 0.38
N ALA A 10 -10.76 -22.66 -0.12
CA ALA A 10 -9.74 -21.89 0.60
C ALA A 10 -10.16 -20.43 0.78
N LEU A 11 -10.74 -19.80 -0.25
CA LEU A 11 -11.27 -18.43 -0.16
C LEU A 11 -12.40 -18.29 0.85
N ASP A 12 -13.33 -19.25 0.87
CA ASP A 12 -14.42 -19.30 1.85
C ASP A 12 -13.87 -19.46 3.28
N THR A 13 -12.90 -20.36 3.47
CA THR A 13 -12.25 -20.58 4.76
C THR A 13 -11.50 -19.33 5.25
N ILE A 14 -10.79 -18.65 4.35
CA ILE A 14 -10.09 -17.40 4.65
C ILE A 14 -11.12 -16.33 5.07
N ALA A 15 -12.25 -16.22 4.39
CA ALA A 15 -13.29 -15.26 4.75
C ALA A 15 -13.86 -15.52 6.16
N GLU A 16 -14.11 -16.78 6.50
CA GLU A 16 -14.51 -17.17 7.86
C GLU A 16 -13.45 -16.78 8.90
N TYR A 17 -12.16 -16.99 8.59
CA TYR A 17 -11.06 -16.63 9.48
C TYR A 17 -10.91 -15.11 9.66
N VAL A 18 -11.04 -14.33 8.58
CA VAL A 18 -11.04 -12.85 8.63
C VAL A 18 -12.13 -12.33 9.58
N HIS A 19 -13.35 -12.86 9.46
CA HIS A 19 -14.43 -12.49 10.38
C HIS A 19 -14.16 -12.94 11.82
N ALA A 20 -13.57 -14.13 12.00
CA ALA A 20 -13.29 -14.67 13.33
C ALA A 20 -12.16 -13.91 14.06
N ILE A 21 -11.22 -13.30 13.34
CA ILE A 21 -10.20 -12.41 13.93
C ILE A 21 -10.74 -10.99 14.21
N GLY A 22 -11.95 -10.67 13.75
CA GLY A 22 -12.65 -9.41 14.04
C GLY A 22 -12.60 -8.37 12.92
N ASP A 23 -12.09 -8.73 11.74
CA ASP A 23 -11.99 -7.84 10.58
C ASP A 23 -13.24 -7.97 9.67
N GLU A 24 -13.46 -6.94 8.85
CA GLU A 24 -14.55 -6.88 7.87
C GLU A 24 -14.03 -7.16 6.45
N ILE A 25 -14.84 -7.80 5.62
CA ILE A 25 -14.57 -7.92 4.18
C ILE A 25 -15.40 -6.85 3.47
N SER A 26 -14.73 -5.87 2.85
CA SER A 26 -15.39 -4.81 2.11
C SER A 26 -15.75 -5.22 0.68
N GLU A 27 -14.92 -6.08 0.08
CA GLU A 27 -15.13 -6.62 -1.27
C GLU A 27 -14.69 -8.08 -1.32
N GLU A 28 -15.54 -8.94 -1.85
CA GLU A 28 -15.28 -10.38 -1.97
C GLU A 28 -14.93 -10.75 -3.41
N ASN A 29 -13.99 -11.69 -3.57
CA ASN A 29 -13.64 -12.32 -4.84
C ASN A 29 -13.31 -11.34 -5.98
N VAL A 30 -12.56 -10.29 -5.65
CA VAL A 30 -12.08 -9.29 -6.61
C VAL A 30 -10.71 -9.68 -7.17
N GLY A 31 -10.60 -9.61 -8.50
CA GLY A 31 -9.33 -9.70 -9.23
C GLY A 31 -8.74 -8.30 -9.37
N SER A 32 -7.75 -7.97 -8.55
CA SER A 32 -7.25 -6.58 -8.49
C SER A 32 -5.75 -6.44 -8.24
N LEU A 33 -5.02 -7.55 -8.12
CA LEU A 33 -3.59 -7.53 -7.84
C LEU A 33 -2.83 -8.40 -8.84
N THR A 34 -1.89 -7.80 -9.58
CA THR A 34 -0.96 -8.52 -10.44
C THR A 34 0.38 -8.68 -9.72
N VAL A 35 0.89 -9.91 -9.68
CA VAL A 35 2.19 -10.23 -9.07
C VAL A 35 3.08 -11.00 -10.05
N GLU A 36 4.39 -10.81 -9.96
CA GLU A 36 5.35 -11.63 -10.71
C GLU A 36 5.91 -12.74 -9.81
N VAL A 37 5.67 -14.00 -10.18
CA VAL A 37 6.21 -15.17 -9.48
C VAL A 37 7.07 -15.94 -10.47
N ARG A 38 8.39 -16.00 -10.20
CA ARG A 38 9.38 -16.72 -11.04
C ARG A 38 9.40 -16.24 -12.51
N GLY A 39 9.14 -14.96 -12.76
CA GLY A 39 9.15 -14.38 -14.10
C GLY A 39 7.83 -14.52 -14.87
N GLU A 40 6.77 -15.00 -14.22
CA GLU A 40 5.43 -15.09 -14.78
C GLU A 40 4.49 -14.16 -14.00
N GLU A 41 3.65 -13.43 -14.73
CA GLU A 41 2.63 -12.54 -14.14
C GLU A 41 1.36 -13.33 -13.84
N TYR A 42 0.84 -13.17 -12.62
CA TYR A 42 -0.40 -13.77 -12.16
C TYR A 42 -1.37 -12.67 -11.71
N GLU A 43 -2.62 -12.76 -12.16
CA GLU A 43 -3.72 -11.94 -11.67
C GLU A 43 -4.38 -12.67 -10.50
N LEU A 44 -4.24 -12.12 -9.29
CA LEU A 44 -4.72 -12.76 -8.07
C LEU A 44 -6.18 -12.37 -7.81
N THR A 45 -6.93 -13.35 -7.32
CA THR A 45 -8.32 -13.19 -6.88
C THR A 45 -8.40 -13.37 -5.37
N GLY A 46 -9.16 -12.51 -4.71
CA GLY A 46 -9.48 -12.70 -3.30
C GLY A 46 -10.27 -11.57 -2.69
N HIS A 47 -10.02 -11.27 -1.42
CA HIS A 47 -10.85 -10.39 -0.60
C HIS A 47 -10.11 -9.10 -0.25
N THR A 48 -10.80 -7.97 -0.35
CA THR A 48 -10.38 -6.70 0.26
C THR A 48 -10.94 -6.66 1.67
N CYS A 49 -10.06 -6.51 2.65
CA CYS A 49 -10.38 -6.56 4.07
C CYS A 49 -10.08 -5.22 4.75
N VAL A 50 -10.87 -4.91 5.78
CA VAL A 50 -10.71 -3.73 6.63
C VAL A 50 -10.55 -4.20 8.06
N GLY A 51 -9.37 -3.96 8.63
CA GLY A 51 -9.05 -4.28 10.01
C GLY A 51 -9.11 -3.05 10.93
N GLU A 52 -8.50 -3.18 12.11
CA GLU A 52 -8.44 -2.10 13.09
C GLU A 52 -7.88 -0.78 12.53
N GLU A 53 -8.43 0.34 13.00
CA GLU A 53 -8.08 1.72 12.57
C GLU A 53 -8.24 1.95 11.06
N ASP A 54 -9.26 1.34 10.45
CA ASP A 54 -9.59 1.46 9.02
C ASP A 54 -8.41 1.03 8.11
N SER A 55 -7.61 0.07 8.58
CA SER A 55 -6.47 -0.45 7.81
C SER A 55 -6.97 -1.38 6.71
N VAL A 56 -6.79 -0.96 5.46
CA VAL A 56 -7.18 -1.77 4.29
C VAL A 56 -6.03 -2.69 3.87
N TYR A 57 -6.33 -3.97 3.68
CA TYR A 57 -5.40 -4.96 3.15
C TYR A 57 -6.15 -5.94 2.22
N MET A 58 -5.42 -6.77 1.48
CA MET A 58 -5.99 -7.77 0.60
C MET A 58 -5.45 -9.15 0.95
N ILE A 59 -6.30 -10.18 0.89
CA ILE A 59 -5.85 -11.58 0.87
C ILE A 59 -6.24 -12.18 -0.47
N ALA A 60 -5.26 -12.60 -1.28
CA ALA A 60 -5.51 -13.04 -2.65
C ALA A 60 -4.56 -14.15 -3.10
N GLY A 61 -5.06 -15.05 -3.94
CA GLY A 61 -4.30 -16.17 -4.49
C GLY A 61 -4.60 -16.39 -5.97
N HIS A 62 -3.97 -17.40 -6.55
CA HIS A 62 -4.26 -17.88 -7.89
C HIS A 62 -4.32 -19.41 -7.89
N PRO A 63 -5.19 -20.06 -8.69
CA PRO A 63 -5.28 -21.53 -8.73
C PRO A 63 -3.96 -22.23 -9.10
N ASP A 64 -3.08 -21.53 -9.82
CA ASP A 64 -1.74 -22.05 -10.17
C ASP A 64 -0.68 -21.80 -9.08
N LEU A 65 -1.07 -21.27 -7.92
CA LEU A 65 -0.17 -21.03 -6.78
C LEU A 65 -0.58 -21.88 -5.59
N GLU A 66 0.39 -22.28 -4.78
CA GLU A 66 0.17 -23.10 -3.57
C GLU A 66 -0.01 -22.24 -2.30
N PHE A 67 -0.14 -20.93 -2.46
CA PHE A 67 -0.21 -19.97 -1.38
C PHE A 67 -1.10 -18.78 -1.77
N PHE A 68 -1.53 -18.03 -0.75
CA PHE A 68 -2.19 -16.74 -0.89
C PHE A 68 -1.27 -15.65 -0.33
N TYR A 69 -1.30 -14.48 -0.94
CA TYR A 69 -0.68 -13.29 -0.39
C TYR A 69 -1.64 -12.58 0.55
N VAL A 70 -1.11 -12.11 1.68
CA VAL A 70 -1.69 -11.05 2.49
C VAL A 70 -0.89 -9.79 2.18
N VAL A 71 -1.54 -8.76 1.64
CA VAL A 71 -0.89 -7.56 1.11
C VAL A 71 -1.47 -6.30 1.73
N TYR A 72 -0.60 -5.46 2.28
CA TYR A 72 -0.92 -4.08 2.61
C TYR A 72 -0.18 -3.17 1.64
N ALA A 73 -0.90 -2.30 0.92
CA ALA A 73 -0.32 -1.34 -0.01
C ALA A 73 -0.59 0.10 0.45
N LEU A 74 0.43 0.96 0.38
CA LEU A 74 0.27 2.37 0.70
C LEU A 74 0.87 3.27 -0.38
N SER A 75 0.03 4.14 -0.94
CA SER A 75 0.46 5.18 -1.86
C SER A 75 1.13 6.34 -1.13
N VAL A 76 2.38 6.63 -1.50
CA VAL A 76 3.13 7.81 -1.06
C VAL A 76 2.45 9.07 -1.62
N THR A 77 2.08 9.06 -2.90
CA THR A 77 1.33 10.15 -3.54
C THR A 77 0.00 10.41 -2.83
N GLY A 78 -0.73 9.35 -2.49
CA GLY A 78 -1.96 9.46 -1.70
C GLY A 78 -1.71 10.03 -0.30
N ASN A 79 -0.60 9.66 0.34
CA ASN A 79 -0.22 10.19 1.64
C ASN A 79 0.04 11.71 1.59
N VAL A 80 0.81 12.17 0.60
CA VAL A 80 1.08 13.59 0.37
C VAL A 80 -0.21 14.34 -0.01
N ALA A 81 -1.04 13.75 -0.88
CA ALA A 81 -2.31 14.34 -1.30
C ALA A 81 -3.26 14.65 -0.13
N ASN A 82 -3.26 13.79 0.90
CA ASN A 82 -4.06 13.99 2.10
C ASN A 82 -3.55 15.11 3.02
N GLN A 83 -2.34 15.62 2.80
CA GLN A 83 -1.76 16.74 3.54
C GLN A 83 -1.94 18.09 2.83
N LEU A 84 -2.35 18.08 1.55
CA LEU A 84 -2.51 19.30 0.76
C LEU A 84 -3.80 20.03 1.12
N ASP A 85 -3.68 21.33 1.41
CA ASP A 85 -4.82 22.23 1.44
C ASP A 85 -5.19 22.72 0.04
N GLU A 86 -6.40 23.24 -0.12
CA GLU A 86 -6.91 23.73 -1.41
C GLU A 86 -6.04 24.83 -2.02
N SER A 87 -5.45 25.70 -1.20
CA SER A 87 -4.67 26.83 -1.71
C SER A 87 -3.38 26.38 -2.40
N ILE A 88 -2.73 25.33 -1.89
CA ILE A 88 -1.56 24.72 -2.54
C ILE A 88 -2.00 24.01 -3.83
N VAL A 89 -3.11 23.27 -3.79
CA VAL A 89 -3.65 22.58 -4.98
C VAL A 89 -3.97 23.57 -6.10
N ASP A 90 -4.66 24.66 -5.77
CA ASP A 90 -5.04 25.71 -6.72
C ASP A 90 -3.81 26.44 -7.28
N GLY A 91 -2.81 26.74 -6.43
CA GLY A 91 -1.55 27.36 -6.87
C GLY A 91 -0.76 26.46 -7.82
N LEU A 92 -0.70 25.16 -7.57
CA LEU A 92 0.02 24.20 -8.42
C LEU A 92 -0.70 23.86 -9.72
N LEU A 93 -2.04 23.91 -9.73
CA LEU A 93 -2.88 23.47 -10.84
C LEU A 93 -3.68 24.60 -11.48
N GLU A 94 -3.16 25.84 -11.43
CA GLU A 94 -3.84 27.02 -11.95
C GLU A 94 -4.40 26.78 -13.36
N GLY A 95 -5.71 27.02 -13.54
CA GLY A 95 -6.42 26.83 -14.81
C GLY A 95 -6.90 25.40 -15.10
N GLN A 96 -6.83 24.47 -14.14
CA GLN A 96 -7.38 23.11 -14.26
C GLN A 96 -8.55 22.86 -13.28
N GLU A 97 -9.66 23.56 -13.52
CA GLU A 97 -10.87 23.52 -12.67
C GLU A 97 -11.81 22.35 -12.97
N ASP A 98 -11.69 21.73 -14.15
CA ASP A 98 -12.62 20.68 -14.62
C ASP A 98 -12.35 19.28 -14.02
N LEU A 99 -11.41 19.16 -13.08
CA LEU A 99 -11.03 17.89 -12.46
C LEU A 99 -11.74 17.69 -11.12
N ASP A 100 -12.09 16.43 -10.81
CA ASP A 100 -12.54 16.05 -9.46
C ASP A 100 -11.46 16.37 -8.40
N ASP A 101 -11.90 16.78 -7.20
CA ASP A 101 -11.00 17.19 -6.11
C ASP A 101 -9.94 16.13 -5.77
N THR A 102 -10.33 14.85 -5.75
CA THR A 102 -9.41 13.74 -5.45
C THR A 102 -8.31 13.64 -6.51
N VAL A 103 -8.67 13.85 -7.78
CA VAL A 103 -7.73 13.82 -8.91
C VAL A 103 -6.80 15.02 -8.85
N ARG A 104 -7.33 16.21 -8.52
CA ARG A 104 -6.54 17.44 -8.34
C ARG A 104 -5.48 17.25 -7.25
N LYS A 105 -5.88 16.81 -6.05
CA LYS A 105 -4.94 16.57 -4.94
C LYS A 105 -3.87 15.55 -5.27
N ARG A 106 -4.22 14.43 -5.90
CA ARG A 106 -3.23 13.42 -6.34
C ARG A 106 -2.25 13.98 -7.37
N ARG A 107 -2.74 14.81 -8.30
CA ARG A 107 -1.89 15.43 -9.32
C ARG A 107 -0.94 16.46 -8.72
N ALA A 108 -1.43 17.32 -7.83
CA ALA A 108 -0.62 18.29 -7.11
C ALA A 108 0.45 17.58 -6.25
N ALA A 109 0.07 16.52 -5.53
CA ALA A 109 1.01 15.70 -4.77
C ALA A 109 2.10 15.07 -5.64
N LYS A 110 1.74 14.56 -6.83
CA LYS A 110 2.70 14.01 -7.77
C LYS A 110 3.69 15.09 -8.25
N MET A 111 3.20 16.28 -8.60
CA MET A 111 4.07 17.40 -9.00
C MET A 111 5.07 17.78 -7.90
N LEU A 112 4.64 17.79 -6.64
CA LEU A 112 5.53 18.06 -5.51
C LEU A 112 6.58 16.96 -5.32
N LEU A 113 6.19 15.68 -5.43
CA LEU A 113 7.11 14.55 -5.34
C LEU A 113 8.13 14.53 -6.50
N GLU A 114 7.73 14.92 -7.69
CA GLU A 114 8.60 15.04 -8.87
C GLU A 114 9.63 16.18 -8.75
N ARG A 115 9.34 17.21 -7.94
CA ARG A 115 10.29 18.31 -7.66
C ARG A 115 11.40 17.92 -6.69
N LEU A 116 11.23 16.85 -5.92
CA LEU A 116 12.26 16.42 -4.97
C LEU A 116 13.56 16.04 -5.70
N PRO A 117 14.72 16.45 -5.19
CA PRO A 117 16.00 15.97 -5.71
C PRO A 117 16.05 14.45 -5.69
N ARG A 118 16.60 13.84 -6.74
CA ARG A 118 16.72 12.38 -6.84
C ARG A 118 17.40 11.74 -5.62
N GLY A 119 18.43 12.40 -5.08
CA GLY A 119 19.12 11.92 -3.88
C GLY A 119 18.23 11.85 -2.64
N ASP A 120 17.30 12.79 -2.50
CA ASP A 120 16.34 12.84 -1.39
C ASP A 120 15.26 11.77 -1.57
N MET A 121 14.81 11.54 -2.80
CA MET A 121 13.91 10.44 -3.13
C MET A 121 14.56 9.07 -2.85
N ASP A 122 15.82 8.89 -3.25
CA ASP A 122 16.57 7.66 -2.98
C ASP A 122 16.78 7.47 -1.46
N ALA A 123 17.04 8.55 -0.71
CA ALA A 123 17.14 8.52 0.75
C ALA A 123 15.81 8.14 1.41
N LEU A 124 14.69 8.70 0.97
CA LEU A 124 13.36 8.36 1.46
C LEU A 124 13.03 6.88 1.24
N LYS A 125 13.34 6.35 0.05
CA LYS A 125 13.17 4.92 -0.27
C LYS A 125 14.03 4.05 0.63
N ALA A 126 15.32 4.35 0.74
CA ALA A 126 16.24 3.58 1.59
C ALA A 126 15.82 3.60 3.06
N TYR A 127 15.40 4.75 3.56
CA TYR A 127 14.91 4.91 4.93
C TYR A 127 13.63 4.12 5.18
N THR A 128 12.68 4.18 4.24
CA THR A 128 11.43 3.42 4.30
C THR A 128 11.68 1.91 4.27
N PHE A 129 12.53 1.45 3.35
CA PHE A 129 12.92 0.04 3.28
C PHE A 129 13.55 -0.44 4.60
N MET A 130 14.57 0.26 5.09
CA MET A 130 15.27 -0.09 6.32
C MET A 130 14.31 -0.22 7.52
N PHE A 131 13.31 0.66 7.61
CA PHE A 131 12.35 0.64 8.70
C PHE A 131 11.31 -0.48 8.57
N LEU A 132 10.93 -0.83 7.33
CA LEU A 132 9.95 -1.88 7.05
C LEU A 132 10.54 -3.28 7.09
N SER A 133 11.77 -3.48 6.61
CA SER A 133 12.44 -4.79 6.47
C SER A 133 12.83 -5.49 7.78
N SER A 134 12.44 -4.96 8.95
CA SER A 134 12.77 -5.57 10.25
C SER A 134 11.81 -6.69 10.68
N GLY A 135 10.88 -7.13 9.81
CA GLY A 135 9.78 -8.04 10.12
C GLY A 135 9.87 -9.40 9.45
N HIS A 136 8.89 -10.27 9.74
CA HIS A 136 8.68 -11.56 9.04
C HIS A 136 7.81 -11.33 7.78
N ASN A 137 8.04 -10.24 7.07
CA ASN A 137 7.28 -9.85 5.89
C ASN A 137 8.24 -9.46 4.77
N ASN A 138 7.76 -9.60 3.54
CA ASN A 138 8.43 -9.04 2.38
C ASN A 138 8.01 -7.56 2.22
N THR A 139 8.94 -6.71 1.80
CA THR A 139 8.65 -5.30 1.53
C THR A 139 9.11 -4.98 0.13
N LEU A 140 8.19 -4.54 -0.73
CA LEU A 140 8.52 -4.05 -2.05
C LEU A 140 8.29 -2.54 -2.12
N LEU A 141 9.23 -1.83 -2.73
CA LEU A 141 9.11 -0.40 -3.00
C LEU A 141 8.98 -0.20 -4.50
N HIS A 142 7.93 0.52 -4.91
CA HIS A 142 7.64 0.75 -6.31
C HIS A 142 7.88 2.21 -6.67
N SER A 143 8.52 2.41 -7.82
CA SER A 143 8.75 3.72 -8.38
C SER A 143 8.23 3.80 -9.79
N ASP A 144 7.83 5.00 -10.21
CA ASP A 144 7.48 5.26 -11.59
C ASP A 144 8.71 5.30 -12.51
N GLU A 145 8.47 5.51 -13.79
CA GLU A 145 9.51 5.64 -14.83
C GLU A 145 10.51 6.78 -14.57
N ASN A 146 10.13 7.79 -13.78
CA ASN A 146 10.97 8.92 -13.41
C ASN A 146 11.75 8.67 -12.10
N GLY A 147 11.53 7.53 -11.45
CA GLY A 147 12.15 7.16 -10.18
C GLY A 147 11.46 7.74 -8.95
N VAL A 148 10.26 8.32 -9.11
CA VAL A 148 9.46 8.82 -7.99
C VAL A 148 8.93 7.64 -7.19
N PHE A 149 9.05 7.68 -5.87
CA PHE A 149 8.52 6.65 -4.98
C PHE A 149 6.99 6.74 -4.92
N GLU A 150 6.27 5.81 -5.57
CA GLU A 150 4.81 5.89 -5.71
C GLU A 150 4.07 5.19 -4.58
N TYR A 151 4.51 3.97 -4.24
CA TYR A 151 3.89 3.15 -3.19
C TYR A 151 4.86 2.10 -2.68
N TYR A 152 4.55 1.54 -1.51
CA TYR A 152 5.17 0.31 -1.04
C TYR A 152 4.11 -0.73 -0.72
N THR A 153 4.52 -1.99 -0.76
CA THR A 153 3.74 -3.12 -0.27
C THR A 153 4.46 -3.76 0.91
N VAL A 154 3.67 -4.26 1.86
CA VAL A 154 4.10 -5.22 2.87
C VAL A 154 3.32 -6.49 2.60
N GLU A 155 4.04 -7.59 2.45
CA GLU A 155 3.49 -8.85 1.95
C GLU A 155 3.85 -9.98 2.89
N ASN A 156 2.90 -10.90 3.06
CA ASN A 156 3.12 -12.18 3.69
C ASN A 156 2.43 -13.28 2.88
N GLN A 157 2.86 -14.52 3.05
CA GLN A 157 2.27 -15.68 2.39
C GLN A 157 1.60 -16.57 3.43
N ILE A 158 0.45 -17.12 3.08
CA ILE A 158 -0.25 -18.16 3.84
C ILE A 158 -0.50 -19.36 2.92
N PHE A 159 -0.52 -20.56 3.49
CA PHE A 159 -0.54 -21.82 2.72
C PHE A 159 -1.81 -22.62 3.03
N PRO A 160 -2.98 -22.22 2.49
CA PRO A 160 -4.27 -22.79 2.90
C PRO A 160 -4.50 -24.25 2.49
N TYR A 161 -3.60 -24.82 1.71
CA TYR A 161 -3.66 -26.20 1.26
C TYR A 161 -2.83 -27.16 2.15
N GLU A 162 -2.13 -26.64 3.16
CA GLU A 162 -1.39 -27.45 4.12
C GLU A 162 -2.31 -27.95 5.25
N ASP A 163 -2.05 -29.16 5.75
CA ASP A 163 -2.89 -29.84 6.75
C ASP A 163 -2.99 -29.08 8.09
N ASP A 164 -2.03 -28.20 8.37
CA ASP A 164 -1.95 -27.38 9.59
C ASP A 164 -2.41 -25.93 9.39
N PHE A 165 -2.97 -25.61 8.22
CA PHE A 165 -3.58 -24.30 7.98
C PHE A 165 -4.64 -24.00 9.03
N SER A 166 -4.56 -22.83 9.64
CA SER A 166 -5.44 -22.46 10.75
C SER A 166 -5.70 -20.96 10.82
N ILE A 167 -6.75 -20.59 11.55
CA ILE A 167 -7.07 -19.18 11.85
C ILE A 167 -5.87 -18.42 12.43
N ARG A 168 -5.00 -19.10 13.18
CA ARG A 168 -3.80 -18.49 13.76
C ARG A 168 -2.82 -18.05 12.69
N GLU A 169 -2.62 -18.84 11.64
CA GLU A 169 -1.72 -18.48 10.53
C GLU A 169 -2.22 -17.23 9.80
N VAL A 170 -3.53 -17.16 9.52
CA VAL A 170 -4.15 -15.96 8.95
C VAL A 170 -4.00 -14.76 9.89
N GLN A 171 -4.29 -14.94 11.18
CA GLN A 171 -4.15 -13.87 12.17
C GLN A 171 -2.71 -13.34 12.26
N ASP A 172 -1.72 -14.23 12.36
CA ASP A 172 -0.31 -13.87 12.47
C ASP A 172 0.17 -13.18 11.18
N ALA A 173 -0.27 -13.64 10.01
CA ALA A 173 0.05 -13.05 8.71
C ALA A 173 -0.57 -11.65 8.53
N VAL A 174 -1.87 -11.50 8.84
CA VAL A 174 -2.57 -10.21 8.81
C VAL A 174 -1.93 -9.24 9.80
N GLN A 175 -1.72 -9.64 11.05
CA GLN A 175 -1.14 -8.78 12.07
C GLN A 175 0.27 -8.31 11.67
N SER A 176 1.13 -9.22 11.19
CA SER A 176 2.49 -8.88 10.72
C SER A 176 2.45 -7.88 9.56
N THR A 177 1.54 -8.10 8.61
CA THR A 177 1.41 -7.29 7.39
C THR A 177 0.86 -5.90 7.70
N VAL A 178 -0.28 -5.83 8.40
CA VAL A 178 -0.94 -4.58 8.77
C VAL A 178 -0.08 -3.76 9.74
N THR A 179 0.57 -4.40 10.72
CA THR A 179 1.49 -3.69 11.63
C THR A 179 2.67 -3.10 10.87
N GLY A 180 3.26 -3.87 9.95
CA GLY A 180 4.33 -3.38 9.08
C GLY A 180 3.87 -2.19 8.23
N GLY A 181 2.71 -2.31 7.60
CA GLY A 181 2.08 -1.27 6.79
C GLY A 181 1.81 0.02 7.57
N ARG A 182 1.14 -0.08 8.72
CA ARG A 182 0.86 1.07 9.59
C ARG A 182 2.13 1.76 10.06
N ARG A 183 3.16 0.99 10.39
CA ARG A 183 4.48 1.51 10.76
C ARG A 183 5.11 2.31 9.62
N GLY A 184 5.03 1.82 8.38
CA GLY A 184 5.46 2.56 7.18
C GLY A 184 4.66 3.84 6.96
N ASN A 185 3.34 3.79 7.11
CA ASN A 185 2.47 4.95 6.99
C ASN A 185 2.86 6.05 7.99
N HIS A 186 3.04 5.65 9.25
CA HIS A 186 3.46 6.56 10.31
C HIS A 186 4.84 7.18 10.05
N LEU A 187 5.78 6.37 9.52
CA LEU A 187 7.10 6.85 9.11
C LEU A 187 6.98 7.92 8.02
N LEU A 188 6.23 7.65 6.95
CA LEU A 188 6.05 8.59 5.85
C LEU A 188 5.40 9.89 6.34
N ARG A 189 4.35 9.82 7.16
CA ARG A 189 3.69 11.02 7.73
C ARG A 189 4.62 11.86 8.61
N ARG A 190 5.64 11.26 9.22
CA ARG A 190 6.64 11.99 10.02
C ARG A 190 7.78 12.53 9.19
N THR A 191 8.12 11.82 8.11
CA THR A 191 9.28 12.14 7.28
C THR A 191 8.92 13.18 6.23
N LEU A 192 7.73 13.07 5.63
CA LEU A 192 7.22 13.96 4.59
C LEU A 192 6.30 15.01 5.20
N PHE A 193 6.67 16.28 5.05
CA PHE A 193 5.79 17.40 5.36
C PHE A 193 5.87 18.44 4.25
N ILE A 194 4.75 19.11 4.01
CA ILE A 194 4.66 20.16 3.01
C ILE A 194 5.01 21.48 3.69
N ASP A 195 6.04 22.15 3.17
CA ASP A 195 6.35 23.51 3.53
C ASP A 195 5.61 24.44 2.57
N LYS A 196 4.59 25.10 3.12
CA LYS A 196 3.70 25.96 2.35
C LYS A 196 4.32 27.34 2.26
N ASP A 197 4.50 27.82 1.04
CA ASP A 197 4.80 29.23 0.81
C ASP A 197 3.48 30.03 0.89
N GLU A 198 3.36 30.86 1.93
CA GLU A 198 2.16 31.66 2.21
C GLU A 198 2.00 32.84 1.23
N ASP A 199 3.08 33.28 0.59
CA ASP A 199 3.08 34.38 -0.38
C ASP A 199 2.81 33.86 -1.80
N ASP A 200 3.35 32.68 -2.14
CA ASP A 200 3.15 31.99 -3.42
C ASP A 200 2.95 30.48 -3.26
N PRO A 201 1.70 30.00 -3.08
CA PRO A 201 1.42 28.58 -2.89
C PRO A 201 1.95 27.65 -3.99
N SER A 202 2.22 28.17 -5.19
CA SER A 202 2.77 27.39 -6.31
C SER A 202 4.24 27.00 -6.11
N GLU A 203 4.95 27.72 -5.24
CA GLU A 203 6.34 27.47 -4.84
C GLU A 203 6.46 26.59 -3.58
N SER A 204 5.33 26.10 -3.05
CA SER A 204 5.35 25.13 -1.94
C SER A 204 6.17 23.89 -2.30
N GLU A 205 6.83 23.31 -1.30
CA GLU A 205 7.76 22.18 -1.47
C GLU A 205 7.53 21.07 -0.43
N ILE A 206 8.08 19.88 -0.73
CA ILE A 206 8.15 18.79 0.25
C ILE A 206 9.51 18.88 0.93
N ASN A 207 9.49 18.91 2.26
CA ASN A 207 10.69 18.78 3.07
C ASN A 207 10.75 17.40 3.74
N LEU A 208 11.97 16.86 3.85
CA LEU A 208 12.24 15.55 4.45
C LEU A 208 12.87 15.69 5.83
N ASN A 209 12.28 15.07 6.85
CA ASN A 209 12.83 14.98 8.19
C ASN A 209 13.08 13.52 8.60
N PHE A 210 14.34 13.10 8.55
CA PHE A 210 14.76 11.77 8.96
C PHE A 210 14.94 11.61 10.48
N GLY A 211 14.80 12.69 11.27
CA GLY A 211 14.82 12.64 12.73
C GLY A 211 16.17 12.30 13.37
N TRP A 212 17.27 12.47 12.63
CA TRP A 212 18.66 12.39 13.10
C TRP A 212 19.20 13.68 13.74
#